data_AF-A0A916PF08-F1
#
_entry.id   AF-A0A916PF08-F1
#
_cell.length_a   1.000
_cell.length_b   1.000
_cell.length_c   1.000
_cell.angle_alpha   90.00
_cell.angle_beta   90.00
_cell.angle_gamma   90.00
#
_symmetry.space_group_name_H-M   'P 1'
#
loop_
_entity.id
_entity.type
_entity.pdbx_description
1 polymer ?
#
loop_
_entity_poly.entity_id
_entity_poly.type
_entity_poly.pdbx_seq_one_letter_code
_entity_poly.pdbx_strand_id
1 'polypeptide(L)' 'RDQLLLYRKDFGGVLGTKSAWAILVYGLPTLALRVRQQEKTAMEVARFLCSHPKVQYVSYPGLHTFPQYELAKKTNG' A
#
# COMPACT_ATOMS: atom_id res chain seq x y z
N ARG A 1 -4.49 -5.98 -24.02
CA ARG A 1 -3.05 -6.03 -23.67
C ARG A 1 -2.20 -5.41 -24.77
N ASP A 2 -2.52 -5.67 -26.03
CA ASP A 2 -1.71 -5.20 -27.18
C ASP A 2 -1.74 -3.69 -27.38
N GLN A 3 -2.90 -3.04 -27.17
CA GLN A 3 -2.99 -1.57 -27.23
C GLN A 3 -2.10 -0.87 -26.18
N LEU A 4 -2.02 -1.39 -24.95
CA LEU A 4 -1.14 -0.83 -23.92
C LEU A 4 0.34 -0.95 -24.30
N LEU A 5 0.74 -2.08 -24.89
CA LEU A 5 2.12 -2.29 -25.33
C LEU A 5 2.47 -1.41 -26.55
N LEU A 6 1.51 -1.24 -27.47
CA LEU A 6 1.62 -0.34 -28.62
C LEU A 6 1.84 1.11 -28.16
N TYR A 7 0.96 1.63 -27.29
CA TYR A 7 1.10 3.01 -26.76
C TYR A 7 2.37 3.21 -25.94
N ARG A 8 2.78 2.22 -25.13
CA ARG A 8 4.05 2.28 -24.39
C ARG A 8 5.24 2.44 -25.33
N LYS A 9 5.24 1.74 -26.47
CA LYS A 9 6.28 1.80 -27.49
C LYS A 9 6.25 3.14 -28.22
N ASP A 10 5.09 3.54 -28.72
CA ASP A 10 4.94 4.68 -29.63
C ASP A 10 5.12 6.03 -28.91
N PHE A 11 4.71 6.12 -27.64
CA PHE A 11 4.88 7.33 -26.82
C PHE A 11 6.10 7.27 -25.90
N GLY A 12 6.88 6.17 -25.92
CA GLY A 12 8.08 6.04 -25.10
C GLY A 12 7.84 6.03 -23.60
N GLY A 13 6.64 5.64 -23.14
CA GLY A 13 6.24 5.56 -21.73
C GLY A 13 6.92 4.41 -20.96
N VAL A 14 8.24 4.28 -21.08
CA VAL A 14 9.05 3.23 -20.48
C VAL A 14 9.84 3.75 -19.28
N LEU A 15 9.99 2.92 -18.25
CA LEU A 15 10.80 3.24 -17.08
C LEU A 15 12.29 3.22 -17.44
N GLY A 16 13.03 4.25 -17.04
CA GLY A 16 14.48 4.31 -17.23
C GLY A 16 15.20 3.15 -16.53
N THR A 17 16.22 2.58 -17.18
CA THR A 17 16.92 1.37 -16.73
C THR A 17 17.50 1.49 -15.32
N LYS A 18 18.10 2.63 -14.99
CA LYS A 18 18.66 2.90 -13.65
C LYS A 18 17.59 2.91 -12.56
N SER A 19 16.43 3.52 -12.83
CA SER A 19 15.31 3.56 -11.89
C SER A 19 14.66 2.19 -11.72
N ALA A 20 14.52 1.44 -12.83
CA ALA A 20 13.98 0.09 -12.81
C ALA A 20 14.85 -0.87 -11.98
N TRP A 21 16.17 -0.82 -12.18
CA TRP A 21 17.12 -1.71 -11.51
C TRP A 21 17.08 -1.60 -9.98
N ALA A 22 17.07 -0.37 -9.44
CA ALA A 22 17.02 -0.19 -7.98
C ALA A 22 15.73 -0.77 -7.36
N ILE A 23 14.59 -0.59 -8.02
CA ILE A 23 13.30 -1.15 -7.58
C ILE A 23 13.34 -2.67 -7.62
N LEU A 24 13.81 -3.25 -8.74
CA LEU A 24 13.84 -4.70 -8.94
C LEU A 24 14.80 -5.41 -7.98
N VAL A 25 16.00 -4.88 -7.79
CA VAL A 25 17.06 -5.54 -7.04
C VAL A 25 16.95 -5.31 -5.53
N TYR A 26 16.50 -4.13 -5.10
CA TYR A 26 16.48 -3.79 -3.67
C TYR A 26 15.06 -3.65 -3.11
N GLY A 27 14.14 -3.09 -3.90
CA GLY A 27 12.78 -2.79 -3.45
C GLY A 27 11.89 -4.03 -3.35
N LEU A 28 11.83 -4.82 -4.41
CA LEU A 28 10.91 -5.96 -4.51
C LEU A 28 11.25 -7.13 -3.59
N PRO A 29 12.52 -7.56 -3.42
CA PRO A 29 12.83 -8.73 -2.61
C PRO A 29 12.39 -8.61 -1.15
N THR A 30 12.32 -7.39 -0.62
CA THR A 30 11.92 -7.12 0.77
C THR A 30 10.51 -6.53 0.90
N LEU A 31 9.77 -6.37 -0.21
CA LEU A 31 8.47 -5.71 -0.21
C LEU A 31 7.50 -6.36 0.78
N ALA A 32 7.39 -7.69 0.76
CA ALA A 32 6.48 -8.41 1.64
C ALA A 32 6.81 -8.20 3.14
N LEU A 33 8.10 -8.15 3.49
CA LEU A 33 8.53 -7.89 4.87
C LEU A 33 8.17 -6.47 5.30
N ARG A 34 8.42 -5.48 4.43
CA ARG A 34 8.10 -4.07 4.71
C ARG A 34 6.59 -3.86 4.85
N VAL A 35 5.78 -4.41 3.94
CA VAL A 35 4.32 -4.26 3.98
C VAL A 35 3.76 -4.88 5.27
N ARG A 36 4.17 -6.11 5.63
CA ARG A 36 3.74 -6.75 6.89
C ARG A 36 4.09 -5.92 8.12
N GLN A 37 5.29 -5.37 8.17
CA GLN A 37 5.71 -4.53 9.30
C GLN A 37 4.95 -3.19 9.32
N GLN A 38 4.74 -2.57 8.16
CA GLN A 38 3.95 -1.35 8.02
C GLN A 38 2.50 -1.57 8.48
N GLU A 39 1.86 -2.65 8.08
CA GLU A 39 0.50 -3.01 8.51
C GLU A 39 0.42 -3.21 10.03
N LYS A 40 1.37 -3.94 10.62
CA LYS A 40 1.44 -4.16 12.06
C LYS A 40 1.59 -2.85 12.83
N THR A 41 2.59 -2.04 12.47
CA THR A 41 2.85 -0.76 13.13
C THR A 41 1.68 0.22 12.91
N ALA A 42 1.10 0.28 11.72
CA ALA A 42 -0.04 1.14 11.44
C ALA A 42 -1.27 0.75 12.27
N MET A 43 -1.53 -0.54 12.49
CA MET A 43 -2.58 -1.00 13.40
C MET A 43 -2.35 -0.56 14.85
N GLU A 44 -1.12 -0.69 15.35
CA GLU A 44 -0.74 -0.24 16.70
C GLU A 44 -0.96 1.27 16.86
N VAL A 45 -0.48 2.06 15.90
CA VAL A 45 -0.67 3.52 15.86
C VAL A 45 -2.15 3.89 15.77
N ALA A 46 -2.92 3.22 14.91
CA ALA A 46 -4.35 3.48 14.75
C ALA A 46 -5.12 3.24 16.06
N ARG A 47 -4.82 2.14 16.78
CA ARG A 47 -5.40 1.84 18.09
C ARG A 47 -5.02 2.88 19.14
N PHE A 48 -3.76 3.30 19.17
CA PHE A 48 -3.30 4.36 20.07
C PHE A 48 -4.02 5.69 19.82
N LEU A 49 -4.18 6.08 18.55
CA LEU A 49 -4.87 7.32 18.20
C LEU A 49 -6.37 7.23 18.52
N CYS A 50 -7.00 6.06 18.37
CA CYS A 50 -8.41 5.86 18.73
C CYS A 50 -8.70 6.06 20.22
N SER A 51 -7.74 5.75 21.10
CA SER A 51 -7.93 5.94 22.55
C SER A 51 -7.54 7.34 23.03
N HIS A 52 -6.94 8.17 22.17
CA HIS A 52 -6.43 9.47 22.58
C HIS A 52 -7.55 10.53 22.64
N PRO A 53 -7.78 11.20 23.79
CA PRO A 53 -8.90 12.14 23.98
C PRO A 53 -8.86 13.43 23.14
N LYS A 54 -7.78 13.65 22.37
CA LYS A 54 -7.61 14.82 21.49
C LYS A 54 -7.86 14.46 20.02
N VAL A 55 -8.12 13.19 19.72
CA VAL A 55 -8.34 12.69 18.37
C VAL A 55 -9.83 12.39 18.25
N GLN A 56 -10.51 13.13 17.36
CA GLN A 56 -11.95 12.96 17.14
C GLN A 56 -12.27 11.71 16.31
N TYR A 57 -11.41 11.36 15.34
CA TYR A 57 -11.67 10.27 14.41
C TYR A 57 -10.36 9.70 13.84
N VAL A 58 -10.36 8.38 13.59
CA VAL A 58 -9.24 7.67 12.95
C VAL A 58 -9.79 6.85 11.79
N SER A 59 -9.29 7.12 10.58
CA SER A 59 -9.66 6.40 9.36
C SER A 59 -8.61 5.34 9.01
N TYR A 60 -8.74 4.14 9.56
CA TYR A 60 -7.86 3.01 9.24
C TYR A 60 -8.66 1.77 8.84
N PRO A 61 -8.45 1.18 7.65
CA PRO A 61 -9.25 0.07 7.14
C PRO A 61 -9.29 -1.18 8.03
N GLY A 62 -8.27 -1.37 8.88
CA GLY A 62 -8.21 -2.48 9.83
C GLY A 62 -8.97 -2.26 11.14
N LEU A 63 -9.55 -1.08 11.38
CA LEU A 63 -10.36 -0.81 12.57
C LEU A 63 -11.83 -1.13 12.31
N HIS A 64 -12.51 -1.72 13.29
CA HIS A 64 -13.96 -1.97 13.23
C HIS A 64 -14.82 -0.69 13.08
N THR A 65 -14.27 0.45 13.50
CA THR A 65 -14.91 1.77 13.34
C THR A 65 -14.85 2.29 11.90
N PHE A 66 -14.08 1.66 11.02
CA PHE A 66 -13.99 2.04 9.61
C PHE A 66 -15.26 1.60 8.87
N PRO A 67 -15.94 2.49 8.12
CA PRO A 67 -17.23 2.20 7.48
C PRO A 67 -17.24 0.97 6.57
N GLN A 68 -16.10 0.61 6.00
CA GLN A 68 -15.95 -0.51 5.08
C GLN A 68 -15.04 -1.61 5.66
N TYR A 69 -15.01 -1.76 6.99
CA TYR A 69 -14.16 -2.74 7.67
C TYR A 69 -14.34 -4.17 7.12
N GLU A 70 -15.59 -4.61 6.94
CA GLU A 70 -15.88 -5.96 6.43
C GLU A 70 -15.40 -6.16 4.98
N LEU A 71 -15.50 -5.13 4.14
CA LEU A 71 -14.97 -5.16 2.78
C LEU A 71 -13.44 -5.19 2.78
N ALA A 72 -12.81 -4.32 3.59
CA ALA A 72 -11.36 -4.28 3.73
C ALA A 72 -10.80 -5.62 4.22
N LYS A 73 -11.46 -6.25 5.19
CA LYS A 73 -11.10 -7.58 5.70
C LYS A 73 -11.21 -8.67 4.63
N LYS A 74 -12.21 -8.59 3.75
CA LYS A 74 -12.42 -9.55 2.65
C LYS A 74 -11.37 -9.42 1.53
N THR A 75 -10.92 -8.20 1.23
CA THR A 75 -10.00 -7.93 0.11
C THR A 75 -8.52 -7.96 0.51
N ASN A 76 -8.19 -7.73 1.79
CA ASN A 76 -6.81 -7.70 2.28
C ASN A 76 -6.25 -9.10 2.66
N GLY A 77 -6.92 -10.19 2.27
CA GLY A 77 -6.45 -11.58 2.42
C GLY A 77 -6.28 -12.25 1.06
#